data_AF-A0A368EES5-F1
#
_entry.id   AF-A0A368EES5-F1
#
_cell.length_a   1.000
_cell.length_b   1.000
_cell.length_c   1.000
_cell.angle_alpha   90.00
_cell.angle_beta   90.00
_cell.angle_gamma   90.00
#
_symmetry.space_group_name_H-M   'P 1'
#
loop_
_entity.id
_entity.type
_entity.pdbx_description
1 polymer ?
#
loop_
_entity_poly.entity_id
_entity_poly.type
_entity_poly.pdbx_seq_one_letter_code
_entity_poly.pdbx_strand_id
1 'polypeptide(L)'
;MDLLGISLISSVTLCSLVSGFIFTYSIVVMPGLSNLNDKDFLKAFQVTDAVIQNNQPLFMFTWIGSILAVLATILISFFSVGLAETWLIV
;
A
#
# COMPACT_ATOMS: atom_id res chain seq x y z
N MET A 1 -8.60 -20.00 11.64
CA MET A 1 -7.75 -18.84 11.98
C MET A 1 -8.56 -17.94 12.88
N ASP A 2 -7.94 -17.40 13.94
CA ASP A 2 -8.57 -16.41 14.82
C ASP A 2 -8.60 -15.02 14.14
N LEU A 3 -9.30 -14.07 14.78
CA LEU A 3 -9.51 -12.74 14.24
C LEU A 3 -8.18 -11.98 14.07
N LEU A 4 -7.26 -12.13 15.03
CA LEU A 4 -5.94 -11.52 14.98
C LEU A 4 -5.13 -12.06 13.78
N GLY A 5 -5.10 -13.37 13.57
CA GLY A 5 -4.40 -13.99 12.44
C GLY A 5 -4.95 -13.54 11.08
N ILE A 6 -6.28 -13.43 10.95
CA ILE A 6 -6.91 -12.90 9.71
C ILE A 6 -6.49 -11.44 9.46
N SER A 7 -6.49 -10.60 10.50
CA SER A 7 -6.13 -9.19 10.41
C SER A 7 -4.64 -8.99 10.07
N LEU A 8 -3.77 -9.81 10.64
CA LEU A 8 -2.35 -9.79 10.33
C LEU A 8 -2.06 -10.18 8.88
N ILE A 9 -2.66 -11.29 8.42
CA ILE A 9 -2.47 -11.74 7.03
C ILE A 9 -2.97 -10.70 6.04
N SER A 10 -4.13 -10.08 6.29
CA SER A 10 -4.65 -9.02 5.42
C SER A 10 -3.72 -7.80 5.41
N SER A 11 -3.23 -7.36 6.57
CA SER A 11 -2.30 -6.24 6.70
C SER A 11 -0.99 -6.49 5.96
N VAL A 12 -0.33 -7.62 6.22
CA VAL A 12 0.93 -7.99 5.57
C VAL A 12 0.75 -8.09 4.07
N THR A 13 -0.35 -8.68 3.60
CA THR A 13 -0.63 -8.82 2.17
C THR A 13 -0.80 -7.46 1.50
N LEU A 14 -1.67 -6.59 2.05
CA LEU A 14 -1.94 -5.27 1.46
C LEU A 14 -0.72 -4.35 1.53
N CYS A 15 0.01 -4.33 2.64
CA CYS A 15 1.25 -3.58 2.77
C CYS A 15 2.33 -4.08 1.80
N SER A 16 2.45 -5.40 1.60
CA SER A 16 3.39 -5.96 0.63
C SER A 16 3.03 -5.59 -0.80
N LEU A 17 1.74 -5.55 -1.15
CA LEU A 17 1.29 -5.06 -2.47
C LEU A 17 1.67 -3.60 -2.68
N VAL A 18 1.38 -2.73 -1.71
CA VAL A 18 1.72 -1.29 -1.78
C VAL A 18 3.23 -1.09 -1.86
N SER A 19 4.01 -1.81 -1.04
CA SER A 19 5.47 -1.76 -1.07
C SER A 19 6.04 -2.22 -2.41
N GLY A 20 5.56 -3.35 -2.94
CA GLY A 20 5.98 -3.87 -4.26
C GLY A 20 5.64 -2.93 -5.41
N PHE A 21 4.48 -2.26 -5.35
CA PHE A 21 4.10 -1.22 -6.30
C PHE A 21 5.08 -0.05 -6.27
N ILE A 22 5.35 0.53 -5.08
CA ILE A 22 6.28 1.66 -4.93
C ILE A 22 7.70 1.27 -5.34
N PHE A 23 8.15 0.07 -4.95
CA PHE A 23 9.47 -0.44 -5.30
C PHE A 23 9.63 -0.58 -6.81
N THR A 24 8.69 -1.24 -7.49
CA THR A 24 8.72 -1.39 -8.95
C THR A 24 8.74 -0.02 -9.63
N TYR A 25 7.96 0.93 -9.10
CA TYR A 25 7.92 2.27 -9.64
C TYR A 25 9.28 2.98 -9.49
N SER A 26 9.94 2.85 -8.35
CA SER A 26 11.21 3.53 -8.07
C SER A 26 12.40 2.94 -8.84
N ILE A 27 12.46 1.61 -9.00
CA ILE A 27 13.63 0.94 -9.59
C ILE A 27 13.52 0.65 -11.09
N VAL A 28 12.30 0.58 -11.65
CA VAL A 28 12.10 0.28 -13.08
C VAL A 28 11.38 1.43 -13.78
N VAL A 29 10.22 1.86 -13.28
CA VAL A 29 9.36 2.80 -14.02
C VAL A 29 9.96 4.20 -14.07
N MET A 30 10.35 4.78 -12.93
CA MET A 30 10.91 6.14 -12.89
C MET A 30 12.21 6.27 -13.69
N PRO A 31 13.19 5.34 -13.59
CA PRO A 31 14.37 5.37 -14.45
C PRO A 31 14.04 5.23 -15.94
N GLY A 32 13.02 4.44 -16.29
CA GLY A 32 12.53 4.35 -17.66
C GLY A 32 11.97 5.68 -18.16
N LEU A 33 11.06 6.29 -17.38
CA LEU A 33 10.45 7.58 -17.70
C LEU A 33 11.47 8.72 -17.77
N SER A 34 12.52 8.71 -16.95
CA SER A 34 13.56 9.77 -16.96
C SER A 34 14.37 9.84 -18.27
N ASN A 35 14.28 8.83 -19.14
CA ASN A 35 14.90 8.87 -20.46
C ASN A 35 14.04 9.59 -21.52
N LEU A 36 12.82 10.00 -21.18
CA LEU A 36 11.95 10.77 -22.05
C LEU A 36 12.33 12.26 -22.04
N ASN A 37 11.97 12.99 -23.09
CA ASN A 37 12.02 14.45 -23.05
C ASN A 37 10.95 15.01 -22.08
N ASP A 38 11.12 16.25 -21.64
CA ASP A 38 10.24 16.87 -20.62
C ASP A 38 8.75 16.81 -20.97
N LYS A 39 8.39 17.02 -22.25
CA LYS A 39 7.00 17.02 -22.69
C LYS A 39 6.37 15.64 -22.58
N ASP A 40 7.09 14.61 -23.01
CA ASP A 40 6.62 13.23 -22.99
C ASP A 40 6.63 12.67 -21.56
N PHE A 41 7.63 13.04 -20.76
CA PHE A 41 7.67 12.76 -19.32
C PHE A 41 6.43 13.32 -18.61
N LEU A 42 6.15 14.61 -18.77
CA LEU A 42 5.01 15.27 -18.15
C LEU A 42 3.68 14.65 -18.61
N LYS A 43 3.55 14.35 -19.91
CA LYS A 43 2.38 13.67 -20.47
C LYS A 43 2.18 12.30 -19.83
N ALA A 44 3.25 11.49 -19.72
CA ALA A 44 3.20 10.16 -19.13
C ALA A 44 2.77 10.20 -17.65
N PHE A 45 3.31 11.14 -16.87
CA PHE A 45 2.89 11.36 -15.49
C PHE A 45 1.43 11.80 -15.38
N GLN A 46 0.98 12.77 -16.18
CA GLN A 46 -0.39 13.26 -16.14
C GLN A 46 -1.41 12.15 -16.41
N VAL A 47 -1.20 11.34 -17.46
CA VAL A 47 -2.15 10.27 -17.80
C VAL A 47 -2.13 9.13 -16.77
N THR A 48 -0.97 8.86 -16.16
CA THR A 48 -0.84 7.82 -15.13
C THR A 48 -1.46 8.27 -13.81
N ASP A 49 -1.16 9.48 -13.36
CA ASP A 49 -1.73 10.06 -12.14
C ASP A 49 -3.24 10.26 -12.27
N ALA A 50 -3.74 10.57 -13.46
CA ALA A 50 -5.18 10.64 -13.71
C ALA A 50 -5.89 9.31 -13.39
N VAL A 51 -5.24 8.15 -13.58
CA VAL A 51 -5.82 6.85 -13.17
C VAL A 51 -6.01 6.81 -11.66
N ILE A 52 -5.02 7.27 -10.89
CA ILE A 52 -5.08 7.34 -9.42
C ILE A 52 -6.15 8.35 -8.98
N GLN A 53 -6.15 9.55 -9.56
CA GLN A 53 -7.09 10.63 -9.22
C GLN A 53 -8.55 10.26 -9.57
N ASN A 54 -8.76 9.39 -10.56
CA ASN A 54 -10.07 8.84 -10.88
C ASN A 54 -10.50 7.69 -9.95
N ASN A 55 -9.86 7.54 -8.79
CA ASN A 55 -10.18 6.55 -7.76
C ASN A 55 -10.22 5.11 -8.32
N GLN A 56 -9.21 4.73 -9.10
CA GLN A 56 -9.13 3.38 -9.65
C GLN A 56 -9.38 2.35 -8.52
N PRO A 57 -10.42 1.49 -8.62
CA PRO A 57 -10.92 0.76 -7.46
C PRO A 57 -9.91 -0.17 -6.78
N LEU A 58 -9.03 -0.82 -7.55
CA LEU A 58 -8.03 -1.76 -7.02
C LEU A 58 -6.89 -1.02 -6.32
N PHE A 59 -6.45 0.12 -6.85
CA PHE A 59 -5.48 1.00 -6.22
C PHE A 59 -6.05 1.55 -4.91
N MET A 60 -7.29 2.06 -4.94
CA MET A 60 -7.93 2.57 -3.73
C MET A 60 -8.13 1.48 -2.68
N PHE A 61 -8.56 0.29 -3.09
CA PHE A 61 -8.70 -0.86 -2.20
C PHE A 61 -7.35 -1.26 -1.57
N THR A 62 -6.29 -1.34 -2.35
CA THR A 62 -4.96 -1.72 -1.83
C THR A 62 -4.35 -0.64 -0.96
N TRP A 63 -4.42 0.62 -1.38
CA TRP A 63 -3.80 1.77 -0.70
C TRP A 63 -4.54 2.18 0.58
N ILE A 64 -5.84 2.42 0.50
CA ILE A 64 -6.64 2.75 1.69
C ILE A 64 -6.80 1.50 2.56
N GLY A 65 -7.02 0.34 1.93
CA GLY A 65 -7.16 -0.91 2.65
C GLY A 65 -5.93 -1.28 3.46
N SER A 66 -4.70 -1.02 2.98
CA SER A 66 -3.50 -1.27 3.79
C SER A 66 -3.48 -0.43 5.06
N ILE A 67 -3.85 0.85 4.97
CA ILE A 67 -3.93 1.75 6.14
C ILE A 67 -4.98 1.23 7.13
N LEU A 68 -6.18 0.91 6.64
CA LEU A 68 -7.26 0.41 7.48
C LEU A 68 -6.94 -0.96 8.10
N ALA A 69 -6.28 -1.85 7.35
CA ALA A 69 -5.90 -3.17 7.84
C ALA A 69 -4.89 -3.08 8.99
N VAL A 70 -3.86 -2.22 8.87
CA VAL A 70 -2.89 -2.00 9.94
C VAL A 70 -3.58 -1.42 11.18
N LEU A 71 -4.43 -0.40 11.02
CA LEU A 71 -5.18 0.19 12.15
C LEU A 71 -6.09 -0.82 12.83
N ALA A 72 -6.79 -1.67 12.05
CA ALA A 72 -7.60 -2.75 12.59
C ALA A 72 -6.74 -3.76 13.36
N THR A 73 -5.56 -4.11 12.85
CA THR A 73 -4.64 -5.04 13.51
C THR A 73 -4.13 -4.49 14.82
N ILE A 74 -3.76 -3.20 14.90
CA ILE A 74 -3.37 -2.54 16.14
C ILE A 74 -4.49 -2.66 17.18
N LEU A 75 -5.73 -2.33 16.79
CA LEU A 75 -6.88 -2.39 17.69
C LEU A 75 -7.16 -3.83 18.17
N ILE A 76 -7.23 -4.78 17.24
CA ILE A 76 -7.50 -6.19 17.56
C ILE A 76 -6.41 -6.77 18.46
N SER A 77 -5.13 -6.49 18.14
CA SER A 77 -3.99 -6.94 18.95
C SER A 77 -4.03 -6.34 20.36
N PHE A 78 -4.34 -5.05 20.48
CA PHE A 78 -4.44 -4.38 21.77
C PHE A 78 -5.46 -5.05 22.69
N PHE A 79 -6.63 -5.42 22.17
CA PHE A 79 -7.66 -6.13 22.94
C PHE A 79 -7.39 -7.63 23.13
N SER A 80 -6.59 -8.25 22.26
CA SER A 80 -6.32 -9.69 22.32
C SER A 80 -5.14 -10.05 23.22
N VAL A 81 -4.05 -9.27 23.19
CA VAL A 81 -2.76 -9.61 23.82
C VAL A 81 -2.22 -8.48 24.73
N GLY A 82 -2.87 -7.31 24.70
CA GLY A 82 -2.44 -6.13 25.46
C GLY A 82 -1.36 -5.30 24.75
N LEU A 83 -1.10 -4.09 25.28
CA LEU A 83 -0.21 -3.10 24.66
C LEU A 83 1.23 -3.59 24.48
N ALA A 84 1.78 -4.26 25.49
CA ALA A 84 3.19 -4.64 25.52
C ALA A 84 3.54 -5.62 24.38
N GLU A 85 2.65 -6.58 24.10
CA GLU A 85 2.86 -7.54 23.01
C GLU A 85 2.41 -7.01 21.64
N THR A 86 1.45 -6.08 21.62
CA THR A 86 0.95 -5.48 20.36
C THR A 86 2.06 -4.79 19.56
N TRP A 87 2.98 -4.09 20.23
CA TRP A 87 4.10 -3.41 19.57
C TRP A 87 5.12 -4.37 18.94
N LEU A 88 5.14 -5.64 19.36
CA LEU A 88 6.02 -6.66 18.77
C LEU A 88 5.40 -7.30 17.52
N ILE A 89 4.07 -7.20 17.39
CA ILE A 89 3.27 -7.90 16.38
C ILE A 89 2.98 -7.00 15.17
N VAL A 90 2.79 -5.69 15.38
CA VAL A 90 2.42 -4.71 14.35
C VAL A 90 3.54 -3.74 14.05
#